data_AF-A0A5C4LZX4-F1
#
_entry.id   AF-A0A5C4LZX4-F1
#
_cell.length_a   1.000
_cell.length_b   1.000
_cell.length_c   1.000
_cell.angle_alpha   90.00
_cell.angle_beta   90.00
_cell.angle_gamma   90.00
#
_symmetry.space_group_name_H-M   'P 1'
#
loop_
_entity.id
_entity.type
_entity.pdbx_description
1 polymer ?
#
loop_
_entity_poly.entity_id
_entity_poly.type
_entity_poly.pdbx_seq_one_letter_code
_entity_poly.pdbx_strand_id
1 'polypeptide(L)' 'MPRPFPGDAFAHLQNTARLEVPDERAELVRATAESVYALLDELDSLELGETAPATAFNARWE' A
#
# COMPACT_ATOMS: atom_id res chain seq x y z
N MET A 1 -10.82 -9.24 2.00
CA MET A 1 -11.95 -8.29 2.22
C MET A 1 -11.34 -6.90 2.35
N PRO A 2 -11.87 -5.81 1.77
CA PRO A 2 -11.21 -4.49 1.84
C PRO A 2 -11.00 -4.07 3.30
N ARG A 3 -9.82 -3.52 3.59
CA ARG A 3 -9.42 -3.05 4.93
C ARG A 3 -9.68 -1.54 5.02
N PRO A 4 -10.71 -1.09 5.75
CA PRO A 4 -11.00 0.33 5.88
C PRO A 4 -9.83 1.05 6.54
N PHE A 5 -9.45 2.20 6.00
CA PHE A 5 -8.45 3.04 6.62
C PHE A 5 -9.01 3.70 7.89
N PRO A 6 -8.32 3.56 9.03
CA PRO A 6 -8.76 4.18 10.28
C PRO A 6 -8.46 5.69 10.25
N GLY A 7 -9.45 6.49 10.66
CA GLY A 7 -9.29 7.94 10.88
C GLY A 7 -8.64 8.65 9.69
N ASP A 8 -7.52 9.34 9.96
CA ASP A 8 -6.84 10.20 9.00
C ASP A 8 -5.79 9.49 8.12
N ALA A 9 -5.74 8.16 8.15
CA ALA A 9 -4.71 7.39 7.46
C ALA A 9 -4.66 7.65 5.94
N PHE A 10 -5.82 7.88 5.29
CA PHE A 10 -5.85 8.23 3.87
C PHE A 10 -5.18 9.58 3.59
N ALA A 11 -5.47 10.60 4.40
CA ALA A 11 -4.84 11.91 4.28
C ALA A 11 -3.32 11.82 4.54
N HIS A 12 -2.91 10.97 5.47
CA HIS A 12 -1.49 10.74 5.74
C HIS A 12 -0.79 10.10 4.54
N LEU A 13 -1.42 9.10 3.91
CA LEU A 13 -0.91 8.44 2.70
C LEU A 13 -0.72 9.44 1.54
N GLN A 14 -1.71 10.32 1.31
CA GLN A 14 -1.62 11.37 0.29
C GLN A 14 -0.42 12.31 0.54
N ASN A 15 -0.23 12.72 1.79
CA ASN A 15 0.89 13.58 2.18
C ASN A 15 2.25 12.88 2.02
N THR A 16 2.35 11.61 2.44
CA THR A 16 3.58 10.81 2.29
C THR A 16 3.94 10.61 0.82
N ALA A 17 2.96 10.35 -0.03
CA ALA A 17 3.14 10.24 -1.47
C ALA A 17 3.35 11.59 -2.17
N ARG A 18 3.13 12.72 -1.46
CA ARG A 18 3.07 14.08 -2.02
C ARG A 18 2.12 14.17 -3.22
N LEU A 19 1.01 13.45 -3.13
CA LEU A 19 0.03 13.33 -4.20
C LEU A 19 -1.29 13.95 -3.75
N GLU A 20 -1.62 15.08 -4.36
CA GLU A 20 -2.95 15.67 -4.22
C GLU A 20 -3.95 14.85 -5.03
N VAL A 21 -5.02 14.40 -4.38
CA VAL A 21 -6.10 13.65 -5.03
C VAL A 21 -7.34 14.55 -5.01
N PRO A 22 -7.88 14.94 -6.18
CA PRO A 22 -9.10 15.72 -6.25
C PRO A 22 -10.26 15.02 -5.54
N ASP A 23 -11.15 15.80 -4.89
CA ASP A 23 -12.28 15.27 -4.10
C ASP A 23 -13.15 14.29 -4.89
N GLU A 24 -13.38 14.58 -6.17
CA GLU A 24 -14.14 13.73 -7.11
C GLU A 24 -13.53 12.33 -7.32
N ARG A 25 -12.24 12.16 -7.04
CA ARG A 25 -11.50 10.89 -7.14
C ARG A 25 -11.13 10.29 -5.78
N ALA A 26 -11.26 11.06 -4.70
CA ALA A 26 -10.75 10.69 -3.38
C ALA A 26 -11.32 9.34 -2.92
N GLU A 27 -12.62 9.12 -3.07
CA GLU A 27 -13.26 7.87 -2.63
C GLU A 27 -12.83 6.66 -3.48
N LEU A 28 -12.72 6.83 -4.80
CA LEU A 28 -12.26 5.77 -5.69
C LEU A 28 -10.81 5.36 -5.34
N VAL A 29 -9.94 6.34 -5.14
CA VAL A 29 -8.53 6.11 -4.79
C VAL A 29 -8.43 5.48 -3.41
N ARG A 30 -9.22 5.94 -2.43
CA ARG A 30 -9.29 5.36 -1.09
C ARG A 30 -9.68 3.88 -1.15
N ALA A 31 -10.81 3.55 -1.75
CA ALA A 31 -11.30 2.17 -1.84
C ALA A 31 -10.31 1.24 -2.57
N THR A 32 -9.63 1.77 -3.60
CA THR A 32 -8.59 1.03 -4.31
C THR A 32 -7.38 0.77 -3.40
N ALA A 33 -6.90 1.80 -2.70
CA ALA A 33 -5.78 1.66 -1.78
C ALA A 33 -6.10 0.68 -0.64
N GLU A 34 -7.28 0.78 -0.03
CA GLU A 34 -7.76 -0.16 1.00
C GLU A 34 -7.81 -1.61 0.50
N SER A 35 -8.17 -1.81 -0.77
CA SER A 35 -8.17 -3.14 -1.40
C SER A 35 -6.75 -3.65 -1.63
N VAL A 36 -5.81 -2.79 -2.05
CA VAL A 36 -4.40 -3.15 -2.21
C VAL A 36 -3.77 -3.51 -0.86
N TYR A 37 -4.01 -2.72 0.18
CA TYR A 37 -3.51 -3.03 1.53
C TYR A 37 -4.10 -4.33 2.07
N ALA A 38 -5.38 -4.60 1.82
CA ALA A 38 -5.96 -5.89 2.18
C ALA A 38 -5.29 -7.08 1.47
N LEU A 39 -4.79 -6.90 0.24
CA LEU A 39 -4.01 -7.93 -0.45
C LEU A 39 -2.61 -8.10 0.17
N LEU A 40 -2.00 -7.01 0.64
CA LEU A 40 -0.71 -7.07 1.33
C LEU A 40 -0.82 -7.78 2.68
N ASP A 41 -1.93 -7.59 3.39
CA ASP A 41 -2.17 -8.25 4.68
C ASP A 41 -2.21 -9.79 4.55
N GLU A 42 -2.51 -10.34 3.37
CA GLU A 42 -2.43 -11.79 3.14
C GLU A 42 -0.98 -12.32 3.28
N LEU A 43 0.03 -11.45 3.11
CA LEU A 43 1.44 -11.81 3.32
C LEU A 43 1.76 -12.11 4.79
N ASP A 44 0.97 -11.60 5.75
CA ASP A 44 1.16 -11.89 7.17
C ASP A 44 0.93 -13.36 7.52
N SER A 45 0.23 -14.10 6.65
CA SER A 45 0.01 -15.54 6.80
C SER A 45 1.24 -16.39 6.45
N LEU A 46 2.27 -15.80 5.82
CA LEU A 46 3.46 -16.51 5.38
C LEU A 46 4.45 -16.67 6.53
N GLU A 47 4.87 -17.91 6.78
CA GLU A 47 5.99 -18.18 7.69
C GLU A 47 7.31 -17.72 7.04
N LEU A 48 7.89 -16.66 7.60
CA LEU A 48 9.19 -16.15 7.16
C LEU A 48 10.30 -17.05 7.72
N GLY A 49 10.98 -17.80 6.85
CA GLY A 49 12.23 -18.49 7.19
C GLY A 49 13.44 -17.54 7.20
N GLU A 50 14.66 -18.09 7.31
CA GLU A 50 15.89 -17.32 7.11
C GLU A 50 16.07 -16.97 5.63
N THR A 51 15.36 -15.95 5.16
CA THR A 51 15.52 -15.41 3.81
C THR A 51 16.59 -14.34 3.85
N ALA A 52 17.78 -14.64 3.31
CA ALA A 52 18.80 -13.61 3.12
C ALA A 52 18.22 -12.48 2.25
N PRO A 53 18.46 -11.19 2.56
CA PRO A 53 17.97 -10.09 1.75
C PRO A 53 18.43 -10.27 0.30
N ALA A 54 17.51 -10.11 -0.65
CA ALA A 54 17.81 -10.22 -2.07
C ALA A 54 18.68 -9.03 -2.50
N THR A 55 20.00 -9.13 -2.30
CA THR A 55 20.98 -8.09 -2.65
C THR A 55 21.19 -7.94 -4.15
N ALA A 56 20.63 -8.85 -4.96
CA ALA A 56 20.65 -8.80 -6.42
C ALA A 56 19.56 -7.89 -7.02
N PHE A 57 18.76 -7.18 -6.22
CA PHE A 57 17.75 -6.27 -6.74
C PHE A 57 18.40 -5.09 -7.48
N ASN A 58 18.40 -5.15 -8.81
CA ASN A 58 18.77 -4.03 -9.67
C ASN A 58 17.53 -3.16 -9.91
N ALA A 59 17.43 -2.03 -9.21
CA ALA A 59 16.32 -1.08 -9.33
C ALA A 59 16.30 -0.31 -10.68
N ARG A 60 17.14 -0.68 -11.65
CA ARG A 60 17.11 -0.11 -12.99
C ARG A 60 16.03 -0.81 -13.78
N TRP A 61 15.01 -0.03 -14.14
CA TRP A 61 14.06 -0.40 -15.17
C TRP A 61 14.75 -0.16 -16.51
N GLU A 62 15.13 -1.22 -17.23
CA GLU A 62 15.49 -1.15 -18.66
C GLU A 62 14.26 -1.13 -19.55
#